data_AF-K1T942-F1
#
_entry.id   AF-K1T942-F1
#
_cell.length_a   1.000
_cell.length_b   1.000
_cell.length_c   1.000
_cell.angle_alpha   90.00
_cell.angle_beta   90.00
_cell.angle_gamma   90.00
#
_symmetry.space_group_name_H-M   'P 1'
#
loop_
_entity.id
_entity.type
_entity.pdbx_description
1 polymer ?
#
loop_
_entity_poly.entity_id
_entity_poly.type
_entity_poly.pdbx_seq_one_letter_code
_entity_poly.pdbx_strand_id
1 'polypeptide(L)'
;MNANPYLENLERHDSQLFRYFGTTDAKFAILTNGLIYRFFTDLDNPNKMDSDPFLSINILDIRENQVRELKKFCKSEFDIDSIFSTASELKYVHEFKNQFAEQVENPSDELTRLFLQGCYTGQKTQAVIEKFRPLLKKALNDYISETMNDKIKNALGGSGG
;
A
#
# COMPACT_ATOMS: atom_id res chain seq x y z
N MET A 1 -9.26 -20.39 -5.75
CA MET A 1 -9.07 -19.48 -6.91
C MET A 1 -10.41 -19.33 -7.60
N ASN A 2 -10.90 -18.10 -7.77
CA ASN A 2 -12.10 -17.81 -8.57
C ASN A 2 -11.65 -17.08 -9.84
N ALA A 3 -12.07 -17.59 -11.00
CA ALA A 3 -11.71 -17.10 -12.32
C ALA A 3 -12.97 -16.68 -13.08
N ASN A 4 -13.04 -15.39 -13.42
CA ASN A 4 -14.15 -14.78 -14.15
C ASN A 4 -13.77 -14.54 -15.62
N PRO A 5 -14.75 -14.39 -16.53
CA PRO A 5 -14.50 -14.03 -17.91
C PRO A 5 -13.72 -12.70 -18.05
N TYR A 6 -12.89 -12.62 -19.10
CA TYR A 6 -11.98 -11.50 -19.40
C TYR A 6 -12.62 -10.10 -19.44
N LEU A 7 -13.94 -10.02 -19.68
CA LEU A 7 -14.69 -8.77 -19.83
C LEU A 7 -15.45 -8.33 -18.57
N GLU A 8 -15.42 -9.11 -17.49
CA GLU A 8 -16.23 -8.82 -16.30
C GLU A 8 -15.50 -7.95 -15.27
N ASN A 9 -16.22 -6.98 -14.70
CA ASN A 9 -15.72 -6.17 -13.60
C ASN A 9 -15.63 -7.03 -12.34
N LEU A 10 -14.42 -7.12 -11.77
CA LEU A 10 -14.11 -7.91 -10.57
C LEU A 10 -14.88 -7.45 -9.33
N GLU A 11 -15.30 -6.18 -9.23
CA GLU A 11 -16.04 -5.63 -8.09
C GLU A 11 -17.37 -6.34 -7.82
N ARG A 12 -18.01 -6.92 -8.84
CA ARG A 12 -19.28 -7.65 -8.68
C ARG A 12 -19.11 -9.04 -8.08
N HIS A 13 -17.89 -9.56 -8.09
CA HIS A 13 -17.57 -10.96 -7.75
C HIS A 13 -16.90 -11.14 -6.40
N ASP A 14 -16.60 -10.03 -5.71
CA ASP A 14 -16.14 -10.04 -4.32
C ASP A 14 -17.14 -10.86 -3.46
N SER A 15 -18.44 -10.61 -3.60
CA SER A 15 -19.48 -11.27 -2.78
C SER A 15 -19.46 -12.81 -2.85
N GLN A 16 -19.12 -13.41 -3.99
CA GLN A 16 -19.08 -14.86 -4.14
C GLN A 16 -17.80 -15.43 -3.54
N LEU A 17 -16.65 -14.79 -3.79
CA LEU A 17 -15.37 -15.23 -3.24
C LEU A 17 -15.34 -15.07 -1.72
N PHE A 18 -15.81 -13.95 -1.19
CA PHE A 18 -15.98 -13.71 0.25
C PHE A 18 -16.78 -14.82 0.93
N ARG A 19 -17.89 -15.25 0.32
CA ARG A 19 -18.78 -16.25 0.91
C ARG A 19 -18.16 -17.65 0.94
N TYR A 20 -17.39 -18.02 -0.08
CA TYR A 20 -16.70 -19.33 -0.10
C TYR A 20 -15.46 -19.34 0.79
N PHE A 21 -14.73 -18.23 0.85
CA PHE A 21 -13.51 -18.11 1.63
C PHE A 21 -13.74 -18.45 3.11
N GLY A 22 -14.79 -17.88 3.72
CA GLY A 22 -15.10 -18.14 5.13
C GLY A 22 -15.69 -19.52 5.46
N THR A 23 -15.85 -20.39 4.47
CA THR A 23 -16.30 -21.78 4.68
C THR A 23 -15.15 -22.79 4.59
N THR A 24 -13.91 -22.31 4.48
CA THR A 24 -12.71 -23.13 4.30
C THR A 24 -11.60 -22.69 5.24
N ASP A 25 -10.64 -23.57 5.51
CA ASP A 25 -9.39 -23.21 6.23
C ASP A 25 -8.36 -22.50 5.33
N ALA A 26 -8.81 -21.95 4.19
CA ALA A 26 -7.93 -21.28 3.24
C ALA A 26 -7.41 -19.96 3.82
N LYS A 27 -6.09 -19.77 3.75
CA LYS A 27 -5.41 -18.53 4.15
C LYS A 27 -5.23 -17.53 3.02
N PHE A 28 -5.43 -17.97 1.78
CA PHE A 28 -5.24 -17.16 0.59
C PHE A 28 -6.39 -17.31 -0.39
N ALA A 29 -6.79 -16.18 -0.98
CA ALA A 29 -7.75 -16.12 -2.06
C ALA A 29 -7.11 -15.46 -3.27
N ILE A 30 -7.48 -15.93 -4.46
CA ILE A 30 -7.06 -15.30 -5.72
C ILE A 30 -8.32 -15.06 -6.54
N LEU A 31 -8.53 -13.80 -6.90
CA LEU A 31 -9.57 -13.34 -7.81
C LEU A 31 -8.93 -12.88 -9.12
N THR A 32 -9.41 -13.39 -10.25
CA THR A 32 -8.85 -13.01 -11.54
C THR A 32 -9.89 -13.00 -12.66
N ASN A 33 -9.64 -12.18 -13.68
CA ASN A 33 -10.32 -12.24 -14.98
C ASN A 33 -9.38 -12.69 -16.12
N GLY A 34 -8.21 -13.25 -15.78
CA GLY A 34 -7.17 -13.64 -16.74
C GLY A 34 -6.24 -12.50 -17.18
N LEU A 35 -6.61 -11.23 -16.95
CA LEU A 35 -5.72 -10.07 -17.14
C LEU A 35 -5.16 -9.57 -15.81
N ILE A 36 -6.06 -9.37 -14.85
CA ILE A 36 -5.75 -8.87 -13.51
C ILE A 36 -5.86 -10.02 -12.53
N TYR A 37 -4.86 -10.17 -11.68
CA TYR A 37 -4.82 -11.14 -10.58
C TYR A 37 -4.71 -10.37 -9.27
N ARG A 38 -5.70 -10.54 -8.38
CA ARG A 38 -5.75 -9.95 -7.06
C ARG A 38 -5.62 -11.06 -6.01
N PHE A 39 -4.66 -10.91 -5.11
CA PHE A 39 -4.34 -11.87 -4.06
C PHE A 39 -4.79 -11.29 -2.72
N PHE A 40 -5.52 -12.10 -1.96
CA PHE A 40 -6.12 -11.75 -0.68
C PHE A 40 -5.69 -12.73 0.41
N THR A 41 -5.75 -12.27 1.65
CA THR A 41 -5.43 -13.01 2.88
C THR A 41 -6.61 -12.97 3.85
N ASP A 42 -6.48 -13.68 4.98
CA ASP A 42 -7.32 -13.53 6.18
C ASP A 42 -6.55 -12.89 7.35
N LEU A 43 -5.64 -11.95 7.05
CA LEU A 43 -4.74 -11.35 8.03
C LEU A 43 -5.50 -10.58 9.12
N ASP A 44 -6.57 -9.88 8.76
CA ASP A 44 -7.30 -9.07 9.73
C ASP A 44 -8.17 -9.91 10.66
N ASN A 45 -8.80 -10.96 10.11
CA ASN A 45 -9.73 -11.80 10.82
C ASN A 45 -9.62 -13.23 10.28
N PRO A 46 -9.31 -14.23 11.14
CA PRO A 46 -9.20 -15.62 10.70
C PRO A 46 -10.44 -16.08 9.94
N ASN A 47 -10.23 -16.72 8.78
CA ASN A 47 -11.28 -17.23 7.89
C ASN A 47 -12.23 -16.13 7.38
N LYS A 48 -11.81 -14.87 7.36
CA LYS A 48 -12.52 -13.78 6.70
C LYS A 48 -11.54 -13.07 5.79
N MET A 49 -11.85 -13.09 4.50
CA MET A 49 -11.00 -12.45 3.48
C MET A 49 -10.86 -10.95 3.81
N ASP A 50 -9.65 -10.43 3.68
CA ASP A 50 -9.38 -9.00 3.78
C ASP A 50 -10.12 -8.26 2.65
N SER A 51 -10.55 -7.02 2.90
CA SER A 51 -11.24 -6.18 1.91
C SER A 51 -10.35 -5.86 0.70
N ASP A 52 -9.07 -5.63 0.97
CA ASP A 52 -8.12 -5.15 -0.01
C ASP A 52 -7.08 -6.21 -0.32
N PRO A 53 -6.74 -6.40 -1.61
CA PRO A 53 -5.71 -7.36 -1.98
C PRO A 53 -4.33 -6.84 -1.57
N PHE A 54 -3.51 -7.69 -0.95
CA PHE A 54 -2.12 -7.34 -0.61
C PHE A 54 -1.20 -7.32 -1.85
N LEU A 55 -1.61 -7.98 -2.94
CA LEU A 55 -0.89 -8.00 -4.21
C LEU A 55 -1.88 -7.98 -5.38
N SER A 56 -1.70 -7.02 -6.29
CA SER A 56 -2.45 -6.93 -7.56
C SER A 56 -1.48 -6.89 -8.73
N ILE A 57 -1.78 -7.68 -9.76
CA ILE A 57 -0.90 -7.86 -10.92
C ILE A 57 -1.70 -7.75 -12.19
N ASN A 58 -1.23 -6.91 -13.10
CA ASN A 58 -1.65 -6.91 -14.50
C ASN A 58 -0.62 -7.72 -15.29
N ILE A 59 -1.04 -8.82 -15.93
CA ILE A 59 -0.11 -9.67 -16.69
C ILE A 59 0.56 -8.92 -17.85
N LEU A 60 -0.10 -7.89 -18.39
CA LEU A 60 0.46 -7.08 -19.48
C LEU A 60 1.43 -6.00 -19.00
N ASP A 61 1.47 -5.73 -17.69
CA ASP A 61 2.30 -4.69 -17.08
C ASP A 61 2.83 -5.18 -15.72
N ILE A 62 3.62 -6.25 -15.78
CA ILE A 62 4.21 -6.86 -14.59
C ILE A 62 5.61 -6.29 -14.33
N ARG A 63 5.84 -5.85 -13.09
CA ARG A 63 7.15 -5.37 -12.64
C ARG A 63 7.99 -6.50 -12.05
N GLU A 64 9.32 -6.39 -12.12
CA GLU A 64 10.22 -7.45 -11.63
C GLU A 64 10.01 -7.83 -10.16
N ASN A 65 9.69 -6.86 -9.30
CA ASN A 65 9.37 -7.14 -7.90
C ASN A 65 8.11 -8.00 -7.76
N GLN A 66 7.06 -7.72 -8.55
CA GLN A 66 5.83 -8.53 -8.57
C GLN A 66 6.09 -9.95 -9.10
N VAL A 67 7.01 -10.12 -10.06
CA VAL A 67 7.43 -11.47 -10.52
C VAL A 67 8.07 -12.26 -9.39
N ARG A 68 8.93 -11.63 -8.58
CA ARG A 68 9.55 -12.30 -7.42
C ARG A 68 8.50 -12.72 -6.40
N GLU A 69 7.51 -11.87 -6.14
CA GLU A 69 6.42 -12.22 -5.23
C GLU A 69 5.54 -13.36 -5.79
N LEU A 70 5.23 -13.36 -7.09
CA LEU A 70 4.47 -14.45 -7.72
C LEU A 70 5.16 -15.81 -7.61
N LYS A 71 6.50 -15.84 -7.73
CA LYS A 71 7.25 -17.10 -7.63
C LYS A 71 7.01 -17.82 -6.31
N LYS A 72 6.75 -17.09 -5.21
CA LYS A 72 6.44 -17.68 -3.90
C LYS A 72 5.13 -18.48 -3.91
N PHE A 73 4.21 -18.20 -4.85
CA PHE A 73 2.96 -18.96 -5.02
C PHE A 73 3.13 -20.21 -5.89
N CYS A 74 4.31 -20.44 -6.48
CA CYS A 74 4.59 -21.65 -7.25
C CYS A 74 4.79 -22.86 -6.32
N LYS A 75 4.29 -24.02 -6.72
CA LYS A 75 4.30 -25.26 -5.91
C LYS A 75 5.66 -25.61 -5.29
N SER A 76 6.77 -25.35 -5.99
CA SER A 76 8.13 -25.66 -5.52
C SER A 76 8.63 -24.73 -4.41
N GLU A 77 8.08 -23.52 -4.33
CA GLU A 77 8.51 -22.45 -3.41
C GLU A 77 7.39 -22.09 -2.41
N PHE A 78 6.29 -22.84 -2.40
CA PHE A 78 5.09 -22.50 -1.64
C PHE A 78 5.30 -22.74 -0.15
N ASP A 79 5.35 -21.65 0.61
CA ASP A 79 5.45 -21.62 2.06
C ASP A 79 4.42 -20.64 2.62
N ILE A 80 3.45 -21.18 3.36
CA ILE A 80 2.33 -20.40 3.89
C ILE A 80 2.83 -19.29 4.82
N ASP A 81 3.76 -19.59 5.73
CA ASP A 81 4.22 -18.64 6.75
C ASP A 81 5.01 -17.49 6.09
N SER A 82 5.88 -17.82 5.14
CA SER A 82 6.63 -16.85 4.34
C SER A 82 5.72 -15.93 3.51
N ILE A 83 4.72 -16.51 2.84
CA ILE A 83 3.76 -15.74 2.04
C ILE A 83 2.90 -14.85 2.96
N PHE A 84 2.48 -15.35 4.12
CA PHE A 84 1.68 -14.59 5.08
C PHE A 84 2.47 -13.42 5.68
N SER A 85 3.75 -13.64 6.02
CA SER A 85 4.66 -12.59 6.45
C SER A 85 4.84 -11.53 5.36
N THR A 86 5.03 -11.97 4.10
CA THR A 86 5.14 -11.08 2.94
C THR A 86 3.86 -10.26 2.75
N ALA A 87 2.70 -10.89 2.83
CA ALA A 87 1.41 -10.23 2.69
C ALA A 87 1.21 -9.16 3.77
N SER A 88 1.57 -9.48 5.03
CA SER A 88 1.53 -8.53 6.14
C SER A 88 2.45 -7.33 5.89
N GLU A 89 3.69 -7.57 5.47
CA GLU A 89 4.63 -6.49 5.13
C GLU A 89 4.10 -5.59 4.00
N LEU A 90 3.67 -6.18 2.88
CA LEU A 90 3.13 -5.44 1.74
C LEU A 90 1.90 -4.61 2.12
N LYS A 91 1.01 -5.18 2.93
CA LYS A 91 -0.17 -4.50 3.46
C LYS A 91 0.23 -3.27 4.28
N TYR A 92 1.09 -3.44 5.29
CA TYR A 92 1.47 -2.31 6.15
C TYR A 92 2.30 -1.26 5.41
N VAL A 93 3.16 -1.67 4.47
CA VAL A 93 3.88 -0.71 3.60
C VAL A 93 2.90 0.11 2.75
N HIS A 94 1.84 -0.51 2.23
CA HIS A 94 0.79 0.20 1.50
C HIS A 94 0.04 1.18 2.41
N GLU A 95 -0.43 0.70 3.56
CA GLU A 95 -1.13 1.52 4.55
C GLU A 95 -0.30 2.70 5.02
N PHE A 96 0.99 2.50 5.32
CA PHE A 96 1.87 3.59 5.72
C PHE A 96 2.08 4.62 4.61
N LYS A 97 2.15 4.20 3.35
CA LYS A 97 2.22 5.14 2.21
C LYS A 97 0.94 5.95 2.07
N ASN A 98 -0.22 5.32 2.21
CA ASN A 98 -1.51 6.00 2.15
C ASN A 98 -1.67 7.00 3.30
N GLN A 99 -1.38 6.57 4.53
CA GLN A 99 -1.40 7.43 5.71
C GLN A 99 -0.40 8.59 5.57
N PHE A 100 0.81 8.33 5.10
CA PHE A 100 1.79 9.38 4.85
C PHE A 100 1.32 10.39 3.80
N ALA A 101 0.75 9.92 2.68
CA ALA A 101 0.20 10.80 1.64
C ALA A 101 -0.93 11.69 2.20
N GLU A 102 -1.84 11.10 2.99
CA GLU A 102 -2.89 11.86 3.67
C GLU A 102 -2.33 12.88 4.65
N GLN A 103 -1.30 12.53 5.42
CA GLN A 103 -0.62 13.46 6.33
C GLN A 103 0.14 14.58 5.60
N VAL A 104 0.64 14.34 4.39
CA VAL A 104 1.27 15.38 3.55
C VAL A 104 0.24 16.37 3.03
N GLU A 105 -0.92 15.88 2.60
CA GLU A 105 -2.00 16.73 2.07
C GLU A 105 -2.80 17.41 3.19
N ASN A 106 -3.10 16.68 4.26
CA ASN A 106 -3.91 17.11 5.40
C ASN A 106 -3.19 16.76 6.72
N PRO A 107 -2.12 17.50 7.10
CA PRO A 107 -1.42 17.24 8.35
C PRO A 107 -2.35 17.26 9.57
N SER A 108 -2.32 16.17 10.35
CA SER A 108 -3.09 16.06 11.60
C SER A 108 -2.52 16.94 12.72
N ASP A 109 -3.29 17.07 13.80
CA ASP A 109 -2.85 17.75 15.02
C ASP A 109 -1.72 16.98 15.69
N GLU A 110 -1.79 15.66 15.70
CA GLU A 110 -0.74 14.77 16.20
C GLU A 110 0.57 14.99 15.45
N LEU A 111 0.53 15.00 14.11
CA LEU A 111 1.71 15.24 13.30
C LEU A 111 2.26 16.64 13.53
N THR A 112 1.39 17.65 13.57
CA THR A 112 1.81 19.03 13.83
C THR A 112 2.47 19.17 15.19
N ARG A 113 1.90 18.55 16.24
CA ARG A 113 2.50 18.52 17.58
C ARG A 113 3.86 17.84 17.56
N LEU A 114 4.01 16.73 16.85
CA LEU A 114 5.27 15.98 16.72
C LEU A 114 6.39 16.89 16.16
N PHE A 115 6.15 17.57 15.05
CA PHE A 115 7.15 18.48 14.46
C PHE A 115 7.47 19.67 15.37
N LEU A 116 6.47 20.20 16.07
CA LEU A 116 6.67 21.29 17.04
C LEU A 116 7.50 20.88 18.26
N GLN A 117 7.67 19.59 18.58
CA GLN A 117 8.51 19.16 19.70
C GLN A 117 9.97 19.57 19.52
N GLY A 118 10.48 19.59 18.29
CA GLY A 118 11.88 19.91 17.99
C GLY A 118 12.18 21.39 17.75
N CYS A 119 11.17 22.24 17.51
CA CYS A 119 11.39 23.61 17.04
C CYS A 119 10.58 24.69 17.77
N TYR A 120 9.61 24.32 18.63
CA TYR A 120 8.78 25.27 19.36
C TYR A 120 8.79 25.00 20.87
N THR A 121 9.24 26.01 21.62
CA THR A 121 9.44 25.94 23.08
C THR A 121 8.19 26.29 23.90
N GLY A 122 7.17 26.90 23.27
CA GLY A 122 5.93 27.28 23.93
C GLY A 122 4.95 26.13 24.16
N GLN A 123 3.86 26.43 24.87
CA GLN A 123 2.73 25.50 25.02
C GLN A 123 2.08 25.22 23.68
N LYS A 124 1.91 23.93 23.34
CA LYS A 124 1.34 23.47 22.07
C LYS A 124 -0.18 23.48 22.13
N THR A 125 -0.76 24.67 22.34
CA THR A 125 -2.21 24.86 22.37
C THR A 125 -2.83 24.65 20.99
N GLN A 126 -4.14 24.49 20.93
CA GLN A 126 -4.86 24.30 19.66
C GLN A 126 -4.63 25.48 18.70
N ALA A 127 -4.63 26.71 19.20
CA ALA A 127 -4.35 27.90 18.40
C ALA A 127 -2.94 27.90 17.78
N VAL A 128 -1.95 27.37 18.51
CA VAL A 128 -0.58 27.20 17.99
C VAL A 128 -0.58 26.14 16.88
N ILE A 129 -1.24 25.01 17.09
CA ILE A 129 -1.33 23.94 16.10
C ILE A 129 -1.99 24.43 14.80
N GLU A 130 -3.13 25.10 14.91
CA GLU A 130 -3.84 25.67 13.75
C GLU A 130 -3.00 26.70 12.98
N LYS A 131 -2.19 27.49 13.71
CA LYS A 131 -1.24 28.42 13.09
C LYS A 131 -0.13 27.70 12.31
N PHE A 132 0.39 26.59 12.84
CA PHE A 132 1.55 25.90 12.25
C PHE A 132 1.19 24.82 11.23
N ARG A 133 -0.02 24.24 11.28
CA ARG A 133 -0.49 23.21 10.34
C ARG A 133 -0.30 23.61 8.86
N PRO A 134 -0.71 24.81 8.38
CA PRO A 134 -0.48 25.18 6.98
C PRO A 134 1.01 25.37 6.64
N LEU A 135 1.83 25.79 7.59
CA LEU A 135 3.28 25.91 7.40
C LEU A 135 3.93 24.52 7.30
N LEU A 136 3.48 23.56 8.10
CA LEU A 136 3.92 22.17 8.01
C LEU A 136 3.53 21.55 6.67
N LYS A 137 2.28 21.71 6.24
CA LYS A 137 1.82 21.26 4.91
C LYS A 137 2.74 21.78 3.81
N LYS A 138 3.02 23.09 3.82
CA LYS A 138 3.91 23.71 2.85
C LYS A 138 5.32 23.09 2.90
N ALA A 139 5.93 22.99 4.08
CA ALA A 139 7.28 22.44 4.23
C ALA A 139 7.41 20.99 3.74
N LEU A 140 6.40 20.14 4.02
CA LEU A 140 6.39 18.75 3.53
C LEU A 140 6.34 18.69 1.99
N ASN A 141 5.47 19.49 1.37
CA ASN A 141 5.33 19.53 -0.09
C ASN A 141 6.57 20.11 -0.78
N ASP A 142 7.14 21.18 -0.23
CA ASP A 142 8.38 21.79 -0.73
C ASP A 142 9.53 20.76 -0.68
N TYR A 143 9.72 20.06 0.44
CA TYR A 143 10.77 19.05 0.60
C TYR A 143 10.61 17.86 -0.37
N ILE A 144 9.39 17.37 -0.58
CA ILE A 144 9.12 16.29 -1.54
C ILE A 144 9.46 16.76 -2.96
N SER A 145 9.06 17.97 -3.32
CA SER A 145 9.31 18.57 -4.65
C SER A 145 10.81 18.75 -4.91
N GLU A 146 11.54 19.27 -3.92
CA GLU A 146 13.01 19.40 -3.97
C GLU A 146 13.68 18.03 -4.14
N THR A 147 13.31 17.04 -3.32
CA THR A 147 13.86 15.68 -3.39
C THR A 147 13.60 15.02 -4.75
N MET A 148 12.43 15.26 -5.35
CA MET A 148 12.10 14.72 -6.67
C MET A 148 12.95 15.39 -7.76
N ASN A 149 13.11 16.72 -7.70
CA ASN A 149 13.96 17.46 -8.62
C ASN A 149 15.43 17.00 -8.54
N ASP A 150 15.95 16.77 -7.33
CA ASP A 150 17.31 16.27 -7.13
C ASP A 150 17.50 14.86 -7.70
N LYS A 151 16.55 13.94 -7.48
CA LYS A 151 16.59 12.59 -8.07
C LYS A 151 16.58 12.63 -9.60
N ILE A 152 15.76 13.50 -10.19
CA ILE A 152 15.70 13.69 -11.65
C ILE A 152 17.04 14.25 -12.16
N LYS A 153 17.57 15.28 -11.53
CA LYS A 153 18.85 15.89 -11.90
C LYS A 153 20.00 14.89 -11.82
N ASN A 154 20.04 14.06 -10.78
CA ASN A 154 21.05 13.02 -10.62
C ASN A 154 20.89 11.90 -11.65
N ALA A 155 19.66 11.49 -11.98
CA ALA A 155 19.40 10.48 -13.00
C ALA A 155 19.72 10.99 -14.43
N LEU A 156 19.48 12.27 -14.72
CA LEU A 156 19.76 12.88 -16.03
C LEU A 156 21.22 13.31 -16.18
N GLY A 157 21.88 13.73 -15.10
CA GLY A 157 23.28 14.14 -15.08
C GLY A 157 24.30 13.01 -15.30
N GLY A 158 23.85 11.75 -15.36
CA GLY A 158 24.67 10.57 -15.66
C GLY A 158 24.75 10.21 -17.16
N SER A 159 24.00 10.89 -18.03
CA SER A 159 24.01 10.67 -19.49
C SER A 159 24.77 11.80 -20.18
N GLY A 160 26.08 11.87 -19.96
CA GLY A 160 26.93 12.92 -20.50
C GLY A 160 28.42 12.60 -20.28
N GLY A 161 28.88 11.51 -20.89
CA GLY A 161 30.27 11.05 -20.91
C GLY A 161 30.45 9.93 -21.92
#